data_AF-A0A849WHX4-F1
#
_entry.id   AF-A0A849WHX4-F1
#
_cell.length_a   1.000
_cell.length_b   1.000
_cell.length_c   1.000
_cell.angle_alpha   90.00
_cell.angle_beta   90.00
_cell.angle_gamma   90.00
#
_symmetry.space_group_name_H-M   'P 1'
#
loop_
_entity.id
_entity.type
_entity.pdbx_description
1 polymer ?
#
loop_
_entity_poly.entity_id
_entity_poly.type
_entity_poly.pdbx_seq_one_letter_code
_entity_poly.pdbx_strand_id
1 'polypeptide(L)' 'MKEKFLRIFSLVFGKEIHENHDFSMKNNPEWTSLKHIEIILSIEEEFGIAFEPQDIPKLTSLKALWEKTLEMVG' A
#
# COMPACT_ATOMS: atom_id res chain seq x y z
N MET A 1 7.04 12.47 1.57
CA MET A 1 5.97 11.77 0.84
C MET A 1 6.14 10.25 0.92
N LYS A 2 7.24 9.69 0.40
CA LYS A 2 7.53 8.25 0.47
C LYS A 2 7.57 7.69 1.90
N GLU A 3 8.11 8.43 2.85
CA GLU A 3 8.12 8.04 4.27
C GLU A 3 6.70 7.86 4.86
N LYS A 4 5.76 8.74 4.51
CA LYS A 4 4.35 8.62 4.92
C LYS A 4 3.74 7.33 4.38
N PHE A 5 4.00 7.03 3.12
CA PHE A 5 3.57 5.79 2.48
C PHE A 5 4.13 4.55 3.19
N LEU A 6 5.45 4.50 3.44
CA LEU A 6 6.08 3.37 4.15
C LEU A 6 5.58 3.22 5.59
N ARG A 7 5.21 4.33 6.24
CA ARG A 7 4.63 4.32 7.59
C ARG A 7 3.29 3.62 7.63
N ILE A 8 2.44 3.76 6.61
CA ILE A 8 1.16 3.03 6.51
C ILE A 8 1.40 1.53 6.59
N PHE A 9 2.32 1.01 5.78
CA PHE A 9 2.69 -0.40 5.81
C PHE A 9 3.26 -0.81 7.17
N SER A 10 4.12 0.03 7.75
CA SER A 10 4.70 -0.29 9.06
C SER A 10 3.64 -0.38 10.16
N LEU A 11 2.58 0.44 10.10
CA LEU A 11 1.46 0.40 11.03
C LEU A 11 0.59 -0.84 10.82
N VAL A 12 0.18 -1.13 9.57
CA VAL A 12 -0.71 -2.26 9.25
C VAL A 12 -0.04 -3.63 9.53
N PHE A 13 1.28 -3.71 9.33
CA PHE A 13 2.02 -4.96 9.56
C PHE A 13 2.72 -5.02 10.91
N GLY A 14 2.71 -3.95 11.70
CA GLY A 14 3.36 -3.90 13.01
C GLY A 14 4.87 -4.14 12.97
N LYS A 15 5.52 -3.86 11.84
CA LYS A 15 6.96 -4.09 11.62
C LYS A 15 7.53 -3.03 10.70
N GLU A 16 8.82 -2.77 10.79
CA GLU A 16 9.47 -1.78 9.93
C GLU A 16 9.51 -2.25 8.47
N ILE A 17 9.05 -1.38 7.55
CA ILE A 17 9.05 -1.64 6.11
C ILE A 17 9.90 -0.60 5.41
N HIS A 18 10.90 -1.06 4.66
CA HIS A 18 11.81 -0.23 3.89
C HIS A 18 11.47 -0.26 2.40
N GLU A 19 11.92 0.77 1.67
CA GLU A 19 11.66 0.91 0.23
C GLU A 19 12.15 -0.25 -0.64
N ASN A 20 13.23 -0.92 -0.24
CA ASN A 20 13.84 -1.99 -1.00
C ASN A 20 13.28 -3.37 -0.64
N HIS A 21 12.30 -3.44 0.27
CA HIS A 21 11.61 -4.69 0.55
C HIS A 21 10.78 -5.09 -0.66
N ASP A 22 11.04 -6.29 -1.18
CA ASP A 22 10.10 -6.99 -2.04
C ASP A 22 8.90 -7.41 -1.17
N PHE A 23 7.95 -6.49 -1.02
CA PHE A 23 6.81 -6.64 -0.13
C PHE A 23 5.52 -6.73 -0.96
N SER A 24 4.99 -7.94 -1.10
CA SER A 24 3.79 -8.23 -1.87
C SER A 24 2.87 -9.23 -1.17
N MET A 25 1.62 -9.29 -1.63
CA MET A 25 0.65 -10.28 -1.16
C MET A 25 1.12 -11.73 -1.41
N LYS A 26 1.92 -11.95 -2.46
CA LYS A 26 2.43 -13.27 -2.83
C LYS A 26 3.49 -13.80 -1.87
N ASN A 27 4.36 -12.92 -1.37
CA ASN A 27 5.52 -13.31 -0.55
C ASN A 27 5.36 -12.95 0.94
N ASN A 28 4.26 -12.31 1.33
CA ASN A 28 3.94 -12.02 2.73
C ASN A 28 2.65 -12.72 3.15
N PRO A 29 2.73 -13.86 3.87
CA PRO A 29 1.56 -14.57 4.38
C PRO A 29 0.68 -13.75 5.32
N GLU A 30 1.27 -12.73 5.96
CA GLU A 30 0.55 -11.81 6.83
C GLU A 30 -0.37 -10.85 6.06
N TRP A 31 -0.20 -10.72 4.74
CA TRP A 31 -1.02 -9.87 3.88
C TRP A 31 -2.36 -10.56 3.60
N THR A 32 -3.28 -10.42 4.54
CA THR A 32 -4.66 -10.88 4.39
C THR A 32 -5.49 -9.92 3.54
N SER A 33 -6.67 -10.36 3.08
CA SER A 33 -7.63 -9.48 2.41
C SER A 33 -8.04 -8.28 3.28
N LEU A 34 -8.10 -8.45 4.61
CA LEU A 34 -8.42 -7.36 5.53
C LEU A 34 -7.30 -6.31 5.55
N LYS A 35 -6.04 -6.73 5.71
CA LYS A 35 -4.89 -5.81 5.65
C LYS A 35 -4.78 -5.13 4.30
N HIS A 36 -5.11 -5.84 3.21
CA HIS A 36 -5.16 -5.24 1.87
C HIS A 36 -6.10 -4.04 1.82
N ILE A 37 -7.33 -4.20 2.31
CA ILE A 37 -8.31 -3.11 2.35
C ILE A 37 -7.86 -2.00 3.30
N GLU A 38 -7.30 -2.34 4.46
CA GLU A 38 -6.78 -1.35 5.42
C GLU A 38 -5.68 -0.48 4.81
N ILE A 39 -4.74 -1.07 4.05
CA ILE A 39 -3.69 -0.35 3.32
C ILE A 39 -4.31 0.61 2.30
N ILE A 40 -5.26 0.12 1.49
CA ILE A 40 -5.93 0.91 0.45
C ILE A 40 -6.58 2.14 1.07
N LEU A 41 -7.44 1.94 2.08
CA LEU A 41 -8.15 3.04 2.75
C LEU A 41 -7.19 4.03 3.42
N SER A 42 -6.12 3.52 4.06
CA SER A 42 -5.12 4.38 4.72
C SER A 42 -4.35 5.25 3.71
N ILE A 43 -4.06 4.73 2.52
CA ILE A 43 -3.41 5.50 1.45
C ILE A 43 -4.38 6.54 0.89
N GLU A 44 -5.62 6.15 0.62
CA GLU A 44 -6.66 7.06 0.14
C GLU A 44 -6.85 8.25 1.10
N GLU A 45 -6.94 7.99 2.40
CA GLU A 45 -7.06 9.01 3.45
C GLU A 45 -5.81 9.90 3.56
N GLU A 46 -4.60 9.31 3.65
CA GLU A 46 -3.36 10.08 3.86
C GLU A 46 -2.99 10.96 2.66
N PHE A 47 -3.33 10.53 1.45
CA PHE A 47 -2.97 11.22 0.20
C PHE A 47 -4.14 11.95 -0.47
N GLY A 48 -5.36 11.80 0.03
CA GLY A 48 -6.55 12.43 -0.54
C GLY A 48 -6.91 11.92 -1.93
N ILE A 49 -6.66 10.63 -2.19
CA ILE A 49 -6.95 9.96 -3.47
C ILE A 49 -8.04 8.90 -3.27
N ALA A 50 -8.62 8.40 -4.36
CA ALA A 50 -9.55 7.27 -4.33
C ALA A 50 -9.20 6.32 -5.48
N PHE A 51 -8.74 5.12 -5.15
CA PHE A 51 -8.41 4.11 -6.14
C PHE A 51 -9.68 3.58 -6.81
N GLU A 52 -9.55 3.32 -8.10
CA GLU A 52 -10.61 2.68 -8.85
C GLU A 52 -10.84 1.23 -8.36
N PRO A 53 -12.10 0.81 -8.10
CA PRO A 53 -12.40 -0.53 -7.58
C PRO A 53 -11.83 -1.67 -8.43
N GLN A 54 -11.75 -1.49 -9.75
CA GLN A 54 -11.15 -2.45 -10.68
C GLN A 54 -9.63 -2.60 -10.57
N ASP A 55 -8.94 -1.62 -9.97
CA ASP A 55 -7.49 -1.62 -9.83
C ASP A 55 -7.04 -2.17 -8.48
N ILE A 56 -7.85 -2.03 -7.43
CA ILE A 56 -7.56 -2.54 -6.07
C ILE A 56 -7.08 -4.01 -6.07
N PRO A 57 -7.70 -4.96 -6.83
CA PRO A 57 -7.24 -6.35 -6.86
C PRO A 57 -5.89 -6.56 -7.56
N LYS A 58 -5.42 -5.58 -8.35
CA LYS A 58 -4.14 -5.63 -9.08
C LYS A 58 -3.01 -5.00 -8.26
N LEU A 59 -3.34 -4.12 -7.31
CA LEU A 59 -2.39 -3.38 -6.48
C LEU A 59 -1.82 -4.22 -5.32
N THR A 60 -1.25 -5.39 -5.62
CA THR A 60 -0.89 -6.41 -4.62
C THR A 60 0.57 -6.35 -4.15
N SER A 61 1.23 -5.21 -4.30
CA SER A 61 2.61 -5.02 -3.83
C SER A 61 2.86 -3.58 -3.42
N LEU A 62 3.83 -3.40 -2.51
CA LEU A 62 4.34 -2.11 -2.07
C LEU A 62 4.72 -1.23 -3.26
N LYS A 63 5.43 -1.81 -4.24
CA LYS A 63 5.84 -1.11 -5.46
C LYS A 63 4.64 -0.67 -6.31
N ALA A 64 3.71 -1.59 -6.61
CA ALA A 64 2.54 -1.26 -7.41
C ALA A 64 1.66 -0.17 -6.76
N LEU A 65 1.47 -0.26 -5.44
CA LEU A 65 0.74 0.75 -4.67
C LEU A 65 1.46 2.09 -4.68
N TRP A 66 2.79 2.11 -4.52
CA TRP A 66 3.57 3.34 -4.53
C TRP A 66 3.52 4.03 -5.89
N GLU A 67 3.73 3.28 -6.98
CA GLU A 67 3.68 3.80 -8.35
C GLU A 67 2.31 4.37 -8.67
N LYS A 68 1.22 3.66 -8.30
CA LYS A 68 -0.13 4.15 -8.53
C LYS A 68 -0.45 5.39 -7.68
N THR A 69 -0.01 5.41 -6.42
CA THR A 69 -0.18 6.59 -5.56
C THR A 69 0.51 7.80 -6.16
N LEU A 70 1.75 7.66 -6.65
CA LEU A 70 2.50 8.73 -7.30
C LEU A 70 1.82 9.25 -8.57
N GLU A 71 1.25 8.37 -9.40
CA GLU A 71 0.51 8.75 -10.60
C GLU A 71 -0.70 9.63 -10.28
N MET A 72 -1.35 9.41 -9.13
CA MET A 72 -2.60 10.08 -8.77
C MET A 72 -2.41 11.39 -7.99
N VAL A 73 -1.27 11.55 -7.31
CA VAL A 73 -0.93 12.76 -6.54
C VAL A 73 -0.03 13.75 -7.30
N GLY A 74 0.55 13.32 -8.43
CA GLY A 74 1.41 14.13 -9.30
C GLY A 74 0.60 15.00 -10.25
#